data_AF-A0A950JDI3-F1
#
_entry.id   AF-A0A950JDI3-F1
#
_cell.length_a   1.000
_cell.length_b   1.000
_cell.length_c   1.000
_cell.angle_alpha   90.00
_cell.angle_beta   90.00
_cell.angle_gamma   90.00
#
_symmetry.space_group_name_H-M   'P 1'
#
loop_
_entity.id
_entity.type
_entity.pdbx_description
1 polymer ?
#
loop_
_entity_poly.entity_id
_entity_poly.type
_entity_poly.pdbx_seq_one_letter_code
_entity_poly.pdbx_strand_id
1 'polypeptide(L)'
;MIAPRPILSFLSYLLYAAAALIAVKEHPSAWADEHDYSLPAAISHAVYGTRLGIYQSSVRAVFFALDRTGLTPQSLRDAVEVASRGDLPPGGYTLANDGLGAGQPLFMGVAADLFGPHLSSFPILFLLLMGIATFCFIARFDDSRLFMVPLTFTALCVMLLTPLLSDQEVLDQAPIGGNRFFGMLGVLPALHLYFDLREEPTKMSSSRSRLSAVQLVLLLLTILTRSSSAYLLGLLALGGFERWRSTRVDRARRSIFWREVRRLALLALVSQTIMVAIVYDYMLRGRVFGAVWHRAFVSLSLHPEWPFGNLREVYDCTKVMPEGLTRAQHDANGYCVWFAVNHDQPASKLAEGVLGPAYEATLRNALFKVICSYPRQAFELYFYYKPLFLWQTLRRAVDIEWRAFSPSVLALVTLEIVLFLGFIINGALAGKPEVTWRLGVIPILFVLSIPSQFIAWSSLHTGVEVVFYMYCLIAAAVALAVQAMMRTIARPAEPG
;
A
#
# COMPACT_ATOMS: atom_id res chain seq x y z
N MET A 1 30.74 -10.92 -22.00
CA MET A 1 29.81 -11.92 -21.39
C MET A 1 28.53 -11.20 -21.01
N ILE A 2 27.38 -11.68 -21.48
CA ILE A 2 26.08 -11.11 -21.13
C ILE A 2 25.68 -11.64 -19.75
N ALA A 3 25.47 -10.75 -18.77
CA ALA A 3 24.93 -11.16 -17.47
C ALA A 3 23.54 -11.79 -17.66
N PRO A 4 23.23 -12.91 -16.97
CA PRO A 4 21.94 -13.56 -17.10
C PRO A 4 20.82 -12.69 -16.49
N ARG A 5 19.66 -12.63 -17.17
CA ARG A 5 18.51 -11.79 -16.79
C ARG A 5 18.05 -11.94 -15.33
N PRO A 6 18.03 -13.16 -14.75
CA PRO A 6 17.75 -13.35 -13.33
C PRO A 6 18.67 -12.54 -12.40
N ILE A 7 19.97 -12.48 -12.70
CA ILE A 7 20.94 -11.76 -11.88
C ILE A 7 20.69 -10.26 -11.96
N LEU A 8 20.44 -9.71 -13.15
CA LEU A 8 20.11 -8.29 -13.31
C LEU A 8 18.82 -7.92 -12.57
N SER A 9 17.80 -8.78 -12.64
CA SER A 9 16.53 -8.57 -11.94
C SER A 9 16.71 -8.58 -10.42
N PHE A 10 17.53 -9.50 -9.91
CA PHE A 10 17.84 -9.55 -8.47
C PHE A 10 18.70 -8.36 -8.02
N LEU A 11 19.69 -7.96 -8.83
CA LEU A 11 20.53 -6.80 -8.55
C LEU A 11 19.70 -5.51 -8.48
N SER A 12 18.69 -5.37 -9.33
CA SER A 12 17.76 -4.24 -9.29
C SER A 12 17.01 -4.13 -7.95
N TYR A 13 16.54 -5.25 -7.39
CA TYR A 13 16.01 -5.28 -6.03
C TYR A 13 17.06 -4.86 -4.99
N LEU A 14 18.30 -5.37 -5.09
CA LEU A 14 19.36 -5.03 -4.13
C LEU A 14 19.71 -3.55 -4.15
N LEU A 15 19.76 -2.93 -5.34
CA LEU A 15 19.99 -1.49 -5.51
C LEU A 15 18.90 -0.68 -4.82
N TYR A 16 17.63 -1.02 -5.06
CA TYR A 16 16.52 -0.37 -4.38
C TYR A 16 16.56 -0.58 -2.86
N ALA A 17 16.79 -1.81 -2.38
CA ALA A 17 16.82 -2.10 -0.96
C ALA A 17 17.94 -1.33 -0.24
N ALA A 18 19.13 -1.24 -0.85
CA ALA A 18 20.23 -0.43 -0.33
C ALA A 18 19.88 1.07 -0.32
N ALA A 19 19.32 1.59 -1.41
CA ALA A 19 18.93 3.00 -1.51
C ALA A 19 17.85 3.35 -0.48
N ALA A 20 16.84 2.50 -0.31
CA ALA A 20 15.77 2.67 0.67
C ALA A 20 16.29 2.64 2.11
N LEU A 21 17.19 1.72 2.46
CA LEU A 21 17.76 1.66 3.82
C LEU A 21 18.60 2.90 4.15
N ILE A 22 19.39 3.39 3.19
CA ILE A 22 20.16 4.63 3.37
C ILE A 22 19.20 5.82 3.50
N ALA A 23 18.22 5.94 2.60
CA ALA A 23 17.25 7.03 2.60
C ALA A 23 16.43 7.08 3.90
N VAL A 24 15.93 5.95 4.41
CA VAL A 24 15.19 5.89 5.69
C VAL A 24 16.06 6.27 6.88
N LYS A 25 17.37 6.00 6.82
CA LYS A 25 18.30 6.40 7.86
C LYS A 25 18.59 7.91 7.82
N GLU A 26 18.73 8.48 6.63
CA GLU A 26 19.00 9.91 6.41
C GLU A 26 17.77 10.78 6.65
N HIS A 27 16.58 10.26 6.33
CA HIS A 27 15.28 10.91 6.47
C HIS A 27 14.40 10.09 7.41
N PRO A 28 14.57 10.24 8.73
CA PRO A 28 13.76 9.52 9.69
C PRO A 28 12.32 10.06 9.68
N SER A 29 11.35 9.15 9.69
CA SER A 29 9.91 9.46 9.78
C SER A 29 9.45 9.48 11.23
N ALA A 30 8.43 10.29 11.51
CA ALA A 30 7.69 10.34 12.76
C ALA A 30 6.49 9.38 12.81
N TRP A 31 6.27 8.56 11.77
CA TRP A 31 5.23 7.50 11.73
C TRP A 31 3.86 7.97 12.24
N ALA A 32 3.41 9.12 11.76
CA ALA A 32 2.24 9.85 12.27
C ALA A 32 0.97 8.98 12.28
N ASP A 33 0.80 8.11 11.29
CA ASP A 33 -0.37 7.22 11.20
C ASP A 33 -0.31 6.04 12.18
N GLU A 34 0.88 5.53 12.49
CA GLU A 34 1.04 4.30 13.27
C GLU A 34 1.37 4.53 14.75
N HIS A 35 1.84 5.72 15.12
CA HIS A 35 2.37 6.00 16.46
C HIS A 35 1.35 5.86 17.60
N ASP A 36 0.07 6.13 17.34
CA ASP A 36 -0.95 6.11 18.40
C ASP A 36 -1.46 4.73 18.78
N TYR A 37 -1.32 3.74 17.89
CA TYR A 37 -1.97 2.44 18.05
C TYR A 37 -1.11 1.27 17.60
N SER A 38 -0.73 1.22 16.32
CA SER A 38 -0.01 0.10 15.73
C SER A 38 1.39 -0.08 16.35
N LEU A 39 2.13 1.01 16.57
CA LEU A 39 3.43 0.97 17.25
C LEU A 39 3.33 0.55 18.73
N PRO A 40 2.47 1.15 19.58
CA PRO A 40 2.23 0.69 20.93
C PRO A 40 1.82 -0.79 21.01
N ALA A 41 1.00 -1.27 20.08
CA ALA A 41 0.58 -2.67 20.04
C ALA A 41 1.72 -3.62 19.70
N ALA A 42 2.58 -3.25 18.74
CA ALA A 42 3.76 -4.04 18.39
C ALA A 42 4.76 -4.14 19.56
N ILE A 43 5.04 -3.03 20.23
CA ILE A 43 5.96 -3.02 21.39
C ILE A 43 5.34 -3.77 22.57
N SER A 44 4.04 -3.59 22.82
CA SER A 44 3.34 -4.35 23.86
C SER A 44 3.42 -5.86 23.62
N HIS A 45 3.33 -6.30 22.36
CA HIS A 45 3.48 -7.70 21.99
C HIS A 45 4.90 -8.21 22.26
N ALA A 46 5.89 -7.55 21.65
CA ALA A 46 7.28 -8.00 21.66
C ALA A 46 7.93 -7.91 23.05
N VAL A 47 7.57 -6.92 23.86
CA VAL A 47 8.24 -6.62 25.15
C VAL A 47 7.42 -7.09 26.34
N TYR A 48 6.09 -6.96 26.29
CA TYR A 48 5.21 -7.23 27.42
C TYR A 48 4.32 -8.48 27.22
N GLY A 49 4.50 -9.21 26.12
CA GLY A 49 3.81 -10.47 25.86
C GLY A 49 2.30 -10.34 25.66
N THR A 50 1.81 -9.16 25.25
CA THR A 50 0.38 -9.01 24.90
C THR A 50 0.04 -9.82 23.66
N ARG A 51 -1.25 -10.04 23.38
CA ARG A 51 -1.66 -10.61 22.10
C ARG A 51 -1.44 -9.60 20.97
N LEU A 52 -1.19 -10.10 19.76
CA LEU A 52 -1.02 -9.27 18.57
C LEU A 52 -2.18 -8.29 18.39
N GLY A 53 -1.83 -7.02 18.17
CA GLY A 53 -2.80 -5.93 18.00
C GLY A 53 -3.49 -5.45 19.28
N ILE A 54 -3.09 -5.95 20.46
CA ILE A 54 -3.48 -5.42 21.77
C ILE A 54 -2.30 -4.66 22.38
N TYR A 55 -2.53 -3.44 22.84
CA TYR A 55 -1.53 -2.65 23.57
C TYR A 55 -1.86 -2.56 25.07
N GLN A 56 -0.83 -2.33 25.88
CA GLN A 56 -1.00 -1.88 27.27
C GLN A 56 -1.18 -0.36 27.31
N SER A 57 -2.11 0.12 28.14
CA SER A 57 -2.42 1.55 28.24
C SER A 57 -1.22 2.38 28.72
N SER A 58 -0.33 1.80 29.53
CA SER A 58 0.92 2.43 29.96
C SER A 58 1.89 2.64 28.79
N VAL A 59 2.03 1.64 27.91
CA VAL A 59 2.80 1.77 26.67
C VAL A 59 2.20 2.85 25.79
N ARG A 60 0.88 2.82 25.52
CA ARG A 60 0.21 3.85 24.71
C ARG A 60 0.34 5.25 25.31
N ALA A 61 0.33 5.39 26.64
CA ALA A 61 0.46 6.69 27.29
C ALA A 61 1.79 7.39 26.95
N VAL A 62 2.87 6.64 26.72
CA VAL A 62 4.16 7.19 26.27
C VAL A 62 4.03 7.84 24.89
N PHE A 63 3.37 7.16 23.94
CA PHE A 63 3.15 7.67 22.58
C PHE A 63 2.13 8.80 22.56
N PHE A 64 1.03 8.68 23.31
CA PHE A 64 -0.01 9.69 23.39
C PHE A 64 0.49 11.02 24.02
N ALA A 65 1.58 11.00 24.77
CA ALA A 65 2.21 12.22 25.25
C ALA A 65 2.79 13.08 24.10
N LEU A 66 3.13 12.46 22.96
CA LEU A 66 3.70 13.13 21.80
C LEU A 66 2.72 14.12 21.16
N ASP A 67 1.41 13.88 21.23
CA ASP A 67 0.37 14.83 20.80
C ASP A 67 0.49 16.19 21.51
N ARG A 68 0.99 16.18 22.75
CA ARG A 68 1.14 17.39 23.56
C ARG A 68 2.52 18.02 23.42
N THR A 69 3.56 17.20 23.30
CA THR A 69 4.95 17.67 23.24
C THR A 69 5.42 17.98 21.83
N GLY A 70 4.66 17.57 20.81
CA GLY A 70 5.01 17.65 19.41
C GLY A 70 5.61 16.34 18.92
N LEU A 71 4.97 15.75 17.91
CA LEU A 71 5.45 14.55 17.25
C LEU A 71 6.57 14.91 16.27
N THR A 72 7.77 14.38 16.54
CA THR A 72 8.96 14.48 15.68
C THR A 72 9.65 13.12 15.59
N PRO A 73 10.48 12.86 14.56
CA PRO A 73 11.19 11.59 14.42
C PRO A 73 12.07 11.26 15.64
N GLN A 74 12.67 12.27 16.28
CA GLN A 74 13.47 12.07 17.49
C GLN A 74 12.59 11.72 18.69
N SER A 75 11.53 12.49 18.94
CA SER A 75 10.62 12.22 20.06
C SER A 75 9.95 10.85 19.97
N LEU A 76 9.65 10.38 18.75
CA LEU A 76 9.14 9.03 18.53
C LEU A 76 10.20 7.98 18.86
N ARG A 77 11.45 8.18 18.43
CA ARG A 77 12.56 7.27 18.75
C ARG A 77 12.75 7.15 20.25
N ASP A 78 12.70 8.28 20.96
CA ASP A 78 12.82 8.32 22.43
C ASP A 78 11.64 7.58 23.09
N ALA A 79 10.41 7.78 22.60
CA ALA A 79 9.23 7.06 23.07
C ALA A 79 9.33 5.54 22.85
N VAL A 80 9.79 5.11 21.68
CA VAL A 80 10.06 3.69 21.39
C VAL A 80 11.13 3.15 22.34
N GLU A 81 12.23 3.87 22.56
CA GLU A 81 13.28 3.45 23.47
C GLU A 81 12.75 3.26 24.90
N VAL A 82 12.00 4.25 25.42
CA VAL A 82 11.38 4.18 26.75
C VAL A 82 10.44 2.98 26.86
N ALA A 83 9.52 2.83 25.90
CA ALA A 83 8.56 1.73 25.92
C ALA A 83 9.23 0.35 25.81
N SER A 84 10.33 0.26 25.06
CA SER A 84 11.07 -0.98 24.82
C SER A 84 11.95 -1.45 25.98
N ARG A 85 12.13 -0.65 27.03
CA ARG A 85 12.88 -1.05 28.24
C ARG A 85 12.16 -2.12 29.06
N GLY A 86 10.85 -2.26 28.90
CA GLY A 86 10.07 -3.28 29.61
C GLY A 86 9.82 -2.96 31.09
N ASP A 87 10.08 -1.72 31.53
CA ASP A 87 9.98 -1.27 32.92
C ASP A 87 8.73 -0.41 33.20
N LEU A 88 7.86 -0.21 32.21
CA LEU A 88 6.60 0.52 32.40
C LEU A 88 5.66 -0.25 33.34
N PRO A 89 4.92 0.44 34.21
CA PRO A 89 3.96 -0.20 35.11
C PRO A 89 2.85 -0.91 34.31
N PRO A 90 2.28 -2.02 34.83
CA PRO A 90 1.18 -2.71 34.17
C PRO A 90 -0.01 -1.78 33.92
N GLY A 91 -0.47 -1.74 32.66
CA GLY A 91 -1.65 -0.98 32.23
C GLY A 91 -2.85 -1.86 31.92
N GLY A 92 -3.99 -1.22 31.59
CA GLY A 92 -5.14 -1.91 31.02
C GLY A 92 -4.86 -2.35 29.58
N TYR A 93 -5.53 -3.40 29.12
CA TYR A 93 -5.36 -3.93 27.76
C TYR A 93 -6.44 -3.38 26.82
N THR A 94 -6.02 -2.87 25.67
CA THR A 94 -6.95 -2.35 24.67
C THR A 94 -6.54 -2.78 23.26
N LEU A 95 -7.53 -3.12 22.43
CA LEU A 95 -7.31 -3.42 21.03
C LEU A 95 -6.93 -2.14 20.27
N ALA A 96 -5.85 -2.17 19.50
CA ALA A 96 -5.49 -1.07 18.60
C ALA A 96 -6.65 -0.76 17.63
N ASN A 97 -6.90 0.54 17.43
CA ASN A 97 -8.02 1.04 16.66
C ASN A 97 -7.61 2.30 15.90
N ASP A 98 -6.80 2.12 14.86
CA ASP A 98 -6.29 3.18 13.99
C ASP A 98 -7.13 3.39 12.73
N GLY A 99 -8.15 2.55 12.49
CA GLY A 99 -8.94 2.60 11.25
C GLY A 99 -8.16 2.17 10.00
N LEU A 100 -6.93 1.65 10.17
CA LEU A 100 -6.09 1.09 9.12
C LEU A 100 -6.40 -0.40 8.91
N GLY A 101 -6.83 -1.07 9.98
CA GLY A 101 -7.24 -2.48 9.99
C GLY A 101 -6.24 -3.36 10.74
N ALA A 102 -6.54 -4.65 10.81
CA ALA A 102 -5.79 -5.57 11.68
C ALA A 102 -4.38 -5.93 11.17
N GLY A 103 -4.10 -5.70 9.88
CA GLY A 103 -2.85 -6.14 9.26
C GLY A 103 -1.64 -5.29 9.66
N GLN A 104 -1.81 -3.99 9.93
CA GLN A 104 -0.69 -3.12 10.31
C GLN A 104 -0.11 -3.49 11.69
N PRO A 105 -0.91 -3.65 12.76
CA PRO A 105 -0.40 -4.15 14.04
C PRO A 105 0.22 -5.54 13.94
N LEU A 106 -0.33 -6.42 13.09
CA LEU A 106 0.22 -7.76 12.84
C LEU A 106 1.62 -7.67 12.21
N PHE A 107 1.76 -6.89 11.14
CA PHE A 107 3.04 -6.69 10.46
C PHE A 107 4.09 -6.08 11.40
N MET A 108 3.73 -5.02 12.13
CA MET A 108 4.64 -4.36 13.06
C MET A 108 5.02 -5.26 14.24
N GLY A 109 4.08 -6.06 14.77
CA GLY A 109 4.36 -7.05 15.81
C GLY A 109 5.38 -8.08 15.36
N VAL A 110 5.16 -8.70 14.18
CA VAL A 110 6.11 -9.67 13.60
C VAL A 110 7.48 -9.04 13.33
N ALA A 111 7.51 -7.79 12.85
CA ALA A 111 8.78 -7.07 12.65
C ALA A 111 9.52 -6.86 13.97
N ALA A 112 8.81 -6.46 15.04
CA ALA A 112 9.37 -6.26 16.36
C ALA A 112 9.88 -7.56 16.98
N ASP A 113 9.19 -8.68 16.76
CA ASP A 113 9.62 -9.99 17.24
C ASP A 113 10.89 -10.48 16.54
N LEU A 114 10.98 -10.29 15.21
CA LEU A 114 12.10 -10.80 14.40
C LEU A 114 13.36 -9.96 14.51
N PHE A 115 13.21 -8.63 14.57
CA PHE A 115 14.33 -7.70 14.48
C PHE A 115 14.49 -6.82 15.72
N GLY A 116 13.61 -6.94 16.71
CA GLY A 116 13.61 -6.14 17.93
C GLY A 116 12.63 -4.95 17.87
N PRO A 117 12.24 -4.38 19.02
CA PRO A 117 11.24 -3.32 19.10
C PRO A 117 11.85 -1.93 18.81
N HIS A 118 12.36 -1.75 17.60
CA HIS A 118 12.94 -0.48 17.11
C HIS A 118 12.39 -0.10 15.73
N LEU A 119 12.37 1.19 15.40
CA LEU A 119 11.77 1.72 14.18
C LEU A 119 12.37 1.14 12.88
N SER A 120 13.65 0.72 12.89
CA SER A 120 14.30 0.11 11.72
C SER A 120 13.78 -1.30 11.40
N SER A 121 13.07 -1.97 12.32
CA SER A 121 12.54 -3.32 12.09
C SER A 121 11.53 -3.37 10.97
N PHE A 122 10.70 -2.32 10.85
CA PHE A 122 9.61 -2.25 9.89
C PHE A 122 10.11 -2.15 8.43
N PRO A 123 10.97 -1.19 8.05
CA PRO A 123 11.52 -1.15 6.69
C PRO A 123 12.36 -2.41 6.38
N ILE A 124 13.07 -2.99 7.36
CA ILE A 124 13.84 -4.23 7.15
C ILE A 124 12.91 -5.40 6.81
N LEU A 125 11.85 -5.65 7.60
CA LEU A 125 10.90 -6.72 7.29
C LEU A 125 10.19 -6.46 5.96
N PHE A 126 9.78 -5.22 5.71
CA PHE A 126 9.14 -4.84 4.45
C PHE A 126 10.03 -5.17 3.23
N LEU A 127 11.29 -4.77 3.27
CA LEU A 127 12.26 -5.06 2.20
C LEU A 127 12.54 -6.56 2.08
N LEU A 128 12.64 -7.30 3.20
CA LEU A 128 12.77 -8.75 3.19
C LEU A 128 11.59 -9.43 2.47
N LEU A 129 10.35 -9.02 2.75
CA LEU A 129 9.16 -9.55 2.09
C LEU A 129 9.16 -9.22 0.58
N MET A 130 9.59 -8.01 0.20
CA MET A 130 9.79 -7.66 -1.21
C MET A 130 10.87 -8.52 -1.88
N GLY A 131 11.95 -8.83 -1.17
CA GLY A 131 13.00 -9.74 -1.63
C GLY A 131 12.49 -11.15 -1.85
N ILE A 132 11.65 -11.67 -0.95
CA ILE A 132 10.98 -12.98 -1.10
C ILE A 132 10.06 -12.98 -2.32
N ALA A 133 9.25 -11.93 -2.50
CA ALA A 133 8.38 -11.78 -3.67
C ALA A 133 9.20 -11.76 -4.97
N THR A 134 10.32 -11.03 -4.98
CA THR A 134 11.24 -10.93 -6.12
C THR A 134 11.89 -12.27 -6.43
N PHE A 135 12.41 -12.97 -5.42
CA PHE A 135 13.01 -14.28 -5.59
C PHE A 135 12.01 -15.29 -6.16
N CYS A 136 10.78 -15.31 -5.64
CA CYS A 136 9.72 -16.17 -6.17
C CYS A 136 9.39 -15.83 -7.64
N PHE A 137 9.37 -14.55 -8.00
CA PHE A 137 9.15 -14.09 -9.37
C PHE A 137 10.28 -14.56 -10.32
N ILE A 138 11.53 -14.38 -9.91
CA ILE A 138 12.70 -14.79 -10.69
C ILE A 138 12.80 -16.31 -10.82
N ALA A 139 12.52 -17.04 -9.73
CA ALA A 139 12.51 -18.50 -9.74
C ALA A 139 11.41 -19.07 -10.64
N ARG A 140 10.36 -18.29 -10.91
CA ARG A 140 9.22 -18.71 -11.71
C ARG A 140 9.34 -18.39 -13.20
N PHE A 141 9.91 -17.23 -13.53
CA PHE A 141 9.94 -16.72 -14.89
C PHE A 141 11.38 -16.50 -15.35
N ASP A 142 11.73 -17.04 -16.52
CA ASP A 142 13.03 -16.90 -17.16
C ASP A 142 12.94 -16.15 -18.52
N ASP A 143 11.74 -15.68 -18.87
CA ASP A 143 11.42 -15.02 -20.13
C ASP A 143 11.23 -13.50 -19.97
N SER A 144 10.59 -12.85 -20.95
CA SER A 144 10.32 -11.40 -20.94
C SER A 144 9.45 -10.92 -19.77
N ARG A 145 8.81 -11.82 -18.99
CA ARG A 145 8.11 -11.42 -17.76
C ARG A 145 9.06 -10.88 -16.70
N LEU A 146 10.33 -11.33 -16.70
CA LEU A 146 11.34 -10.84 -15.77
C LEU A 146 11.51 -9.33 -15.82
N PHE A 147 11.22 -8.69 -16.95
CA PHE A 147 11.25 -7.23 -17.12
C PHE A 147 10.41 -6.47 -16.08
N MET A 148 9.36 -7.09 -15.53
CA MET A 148 8.51 -6.44 -14.52
C MET A 148 9.26 -6.16 -13.20
N VAL A 149 10.31 -6.92 -12.91
CA VAL A 149 11.13 -6.72 -11.70
C VAL A 149 11.92 -5.41 -11.80
N PRO A 150 12.83 -5.21 -12.79
CA PRO A 150 13.56 -3.95 -12.90
C PRO A 150 12.65 -2.77 -13.21
N LEU A 151 11.54 -2.96 -13.93
CA LEU A 151 10.53 -1.90 -14.11
C LEU A 151 9.98 -1.39 -12.75
N THR A 152 9.64 -2.33 -11.85
CA THR A 152 9.10 -2.01 -10.52
C THR A 152 10.14 -1.28 -9.68
N PHE A 153 11.36 -1.81 -9.59
CA PHE A 153 12.38 -1.23 -8.73
C PHE A 153 12.99 0.05 -9.28
N THR A 154 13.04 0.24 -10.59
CA THR A 154 13.38 1.54 -11.19
C THR A 154 12.32 2.59 -10.84
N ALA A 155 11.03 2.27 -10.94
CA ALA A 155 9.97 3.19 -10.53
C ALA A 155 10.07 3.57 -9.04
N LEU A 156 10.29 2.58 -8.17
CA LEU A 156 10.47 2.82 -6.73
C LEU A 156 11.73 3.63 -6.42
N CYS A 157 12.87 3.36 -7.09
CA CYS A 157 14.09 4.15 -6.94
C CYS A 157 13.91 5.61 -7.35
N VAL A 158 13.18 5.87 -8.43
CA VAL A 158 12.87 7.25 -8.83
C VAL A 158 11.94 7.91 -7.82
N MET A 159 10.95 7.19 -7.29
CA MET A 159 10.07 7.70 -6.23
C MET A 159 10.85 8.10 -4.96
N LEU A 160 12.01 7.48 -4.68
CA LEU A 160 12.86 7.89 -3.57
C LEU A 160 13.28 9.35 -3.67
N LEU A 161 13.40 9.90 -4.88
CA LEU A 161 13.87 11.26 -5.13
C LEU A 161 12.74 12.32 -5.18
N THR A 162 11.53 11.95 -4.80
CA THR A 162 10.32 12.80 -4.89
C THR A 162 9.93 13.35 -3.51
N PRO A 163 8.94 14.26 -3.42
CA PRO A 163 8.46 14.76 -2.14
C PRO A 163 7.80 13.69 -1.26
N LEU A 164 7.64 12.45 -1.74
CA LEU A 164 7.28 11.31 -0.87
C LEU A 164 8.29 11.06 0.25
N LEU A 165 9.57 11.38 0.02
CA LEU A 165 10.65 11.14 0.98
C LEU A 165 11.38 12.40 1.42
N SER A 166 11.30 13.48 0.64
CA SER A 166 11.96 14.74 0.98
C SER A 166 11.07 15.74 1.71
N ASP A 167 9.75 15.66 1.57
CA ASP A 167 8.81 16.41 2.42
C ASP A 167 8.50 15.62 3.69
N GLN A 168 8.89 16.18 4.84
CA GLN A 168 8.71 15.55 6.14
C GLN A 168 7.24 15.26 6.45
N GLU A 169 6.30 16.13 6.09
CA GLU A 169 4.87 15.93 6.39
C GLU A 169 4.31 14.72 5.63
N VAL A 170 4.81 14.49 4.42
CA VAL A 170 4.43 13.35 3.57
C VAL A 170 5.12 12.08 4.07
N LEU A 171 6.42 12.16 4.37
CA LEU A 171 7.23 11.06 4.88
C LEU A 171 6.73 10.55 6.25
N ASP A 172 6.27 11.45 7.12
CA ASP A 172 5.72 11.11 8.43
C ASP A 172 4.45 10.26 8.28
N GLN A 173 3.71 10.44 7.19
CA GLN A 173 2.45 9.74 6.93
C GLN A 173 2.59 8.50 6.04
N ALA A 174 3.68 8.39 5.25
CA ALA A 174 3.90 7.27 4.36
C ALA A 174 5.35 6.75 4.40
N PRO A 175 5.90 6.42 5.60
CA PRO A 175 7.24 5.86 5.69
C PRO A 175 7.34 4.53 4.93
N ILE A 176 8.55 4.19 4.48
CA ILE A 176 8.81 2.87 3.91
C ILE A 176 8.58 1.79 4.98
N GLY A 177 7.65 0.88 4.71
CA GLY A 177 7.16 -0.12 5.67
C GLY A 177 5.96 0.34 6.52
N GLY A 178 5.56 1.61 6.40
CA GLY A 178 4.31 2.13 6.93
C GLY A 178 3.09 1.65 6.14
N ASN A 179 1.91 1.83 6.72
CA ASN A 179 0.64 1.39 6.17
C ASN A 179 0.45 1.92 4.76
N ARG A 180 0.76 3.20 4.53
CA ARG A 180 0.50 3.83 3.24
C ARG A 180 1.42 3.38 2.12
N PHE A 181 2.66 3.07 2.44
CA PHE A 181 3.63 2.54 1.49
C PHE A 181 3.45 1.02 1.25
N PHE A 182 2.77 0.31 2.17
CA PHE A 182 2.69 -1.15 2.19
C PHE A 182 2.10 -1.77 0.91
N GLY A 183 1.24 -1.04 0.19
CA GLY A 183 0.64 -1.51 -1.06
C GLY A 183 1.66 -1.91 -2.13
N MET A 184 2.87 -1.33 -2.08
CA MET A 184 3.97 -1.65 -3.00
C MET A 184 4.42 -3.12 -2.90
N LEU A 185 4.30 -3.74 -1.72
CA LEU A 185 4.63 -5.16 -1.54
C LEU A 185 3.75 -6.07 -2.38
N GLY A 186 2.48 -5.70 -2.62
CA GLY A 186 1.51 -6.53 -3.33
C GLY A 186 1.65 -6.55 -4.85
N VAL A 187 2.42 -5.62 -5.44
CA VAL A 187 2.53 -5.46 -6.89
C VAL A 187 3.15 -6.69 -7.56
N LEU A 188 4.36 -7.10 -7.14
CA LEU A 188 5.03 -8.28 -7.70
C LEU A 188 4.26 -9.59 -7.44
N PRO A 189 3.70 -9.83 -6.23
CA PRO A 189 2.81 -10.96 -6.00
C PRO A 189 1.60 -11.02 -6.93
N ALA A 190 0.93 -9.88 -7.15
CA ALA A 190 -0.23 -9.81 -8.04
C ALA A 190 0.17 -10.09 -9.50
N LEU A 191 1.28 -9.50 -9.98
CA LEU A 191 1.83 -9.75 -11.31
C LEU A 191 2.25 -11.23 -11.48
N HIS A 192 2.88 -11.82 -10.47
CA HIS A 192 3.27 -13.23 -10.48
C HIS A 192 2.04 -14.11 -10.69
N LEU A 193 1.03 -13.96 -9.83
CA LEU A 193 -0.19 -14.75 -9.87
C LEU A 193 -0.97 -14.53 -11.17
N TYR A 194 -1.01 -13.29 -11.67
CA TYR A 194 -1.60 -12.97 -12.96
C TYR A 194 -0.94 -13.71 -14.13
N PHE A 195 0.39 -13.65 -14.24
CA PHE A 195 1.10 -14.36 -15.30
C PHE A 195 0.99 -15.88 -15.15
N ASP A 196 1.00 -16.38 -13.91
CA ASP A 196 0.76 -17.80 -13.64
C ASP A 196 -0.64 -18.24 -14.07
N LEU A 197 -1.65 -17.41 -13.82
CA LEU A 197 -3.01 -17.67 -14.24
C LEU A 197 -3.15 -17.64 -15.75
N ARG A 198 -2.37 -16.85 -16.49
CA ARG A 198 -2.45 -16.79 -17.95
C ARG A 198 -1.71 -17.90 -18.70
N GLU A 199 -0.73 -18.53 -18.06
CA GLU A 199 0.09 -19.53 -18.73
C GLU A 199 -0.69 -20.82 -18.98
N GLU A 200 -0.48 -21.42 -20.15
CA GLU A 200 -1.09 -22.71 -20.47
C GLU A 200 -0.66 -23.79 -19.47
N PRO A 201 -1.55 -24.73 -19.12
CA PRO A 201 -1.21 -25.80 -18.21
C PRO A 201 -0.23 -26.77 -18.87
N THR A 202 1.06 -26.61 -18.61
CA THR A 202 2.03 -27.70 -18.68
C THR A 202 1.89 -28.55 -17.42
N LYS A 203 2.38 -29.81 -17.42
CA LYS A 203 2.35 -30.70 -16.25
C LYS A 203 2.77 -29.89 -15.00
N MET A 204 1.84 -29.72 -14.06
CA MET A 204 2.06 -28.87 -12.90
C MET A 204 3.27 -29.39 -12.11
N SER A 205 4.38 -28.66 -12.15
CA SER A 205 5.49 -28.91 -11.25
C SER A 205 5.10 -28.48 -9.83
N SER A 206 5.43 -29.31 -8.83
CA SER A 206 5.23 -29.00 -7.41
C SER A 206 5.88 -27.68 -7.00
N SER A 207 7.01 -27.30 -7.66
CA SER A 207 7.70 -26.04 -7.44
C SER A 207 6.81 -24.82 -7.76
N ARG A 208 6.15 -24.83 -8.93
CA ARG A 208 5.23 -23.75 -9.35
C ARG A 208 4.12 -23.54 -8.32
N SER A 209 3.54 -24.63 -7.80
CA SER A 209 2.50 -24.54 -6.77
C SER A 209 2.95 -23.83 -5.50
N ARG A 210 4.20 -24.08 -5.06
CA ARG A 210 4.74 -23.46 -3.84
C ARG A 210 5.01 -21.96 -4.04
N LEU A 211 5.58 -21.57 -5.19
CA LEU A 211 5.83 -20.17 -5.50
C LEU A 211 4.53 -19.35 -5.56
N SER A 212 3.51 -19.84 -6.28
CA SER A 212 2.20 -19.16 -6.30
C SER A 212 1.56 -19.09 -4.90
N ALA A 213 1.80 -20.09 -4.05
CA ALA A 213 1.27 -20.10 -2.69
C ALA A 213 1.88 -18.99 -1.82
N VAL A 214 3.21 -18.84 -1.86
CA VAL A 214 3.91 -17.76 -1.16
C VAL A 214 3.42 -16.39 -1.63
N GLN A 215 3.30 -16.20 -2.96
CA GLN A 215 2.83 -14.94 -3.53
C GLN A 215 1.37 -14.63 -3.13
N LEU A 216 0.50 -15.65 -3.06
CA LEU A 216 -0.86 -15.45 -2.57
C LEU A 216 -0.89 -15.02 -1.11
N VAL A 217 -0.07 -15.61 -0.24
CA VAL A 217 0.03 -15.21 1.17
C VAL A 217 0.52 -13.76 1.29
N LEU A 218 1.55 -13.37 0.53
CA LEU A 218 2.06 -12.00 0.52
C LEU A 218 1.02 -10.98 0.01
N LEU A 219 0.25 -11.35 -1.03
CA LEU A 219 -0.83 -10.50 -1.53
C LEU A 219 -1.95 -10.34 -0.49
N LEU A 220 -2.36 -11.43 0.17
CA LEU A 220 -3.38 -11.37 1.22
C LEU A 220 -2.90 -10.55 2.43
N LEU A 221 -1.64 -10.70 2.82
CA LEU A 221 -1.03 -9.86 3.85
C LEU A 221 -1.06 -8.38 3.45
N THR A 222 -0.72 -8.07 2.19
CA THR A 222 -0.76 -6.69 1.68
C THR A 222 -2.18 -6.11 1.74
N ILE A 223 -3.19 -6.88 1.34
CA ILE A 223 -4.60 -6.44 1.38
C ILE A 223 -5.10 -6.30 2.83
N LEU A 224 -4.67 -7.18 3.73
CA LEU A 224 -5.02 -7.12 5.15
C LEU A 224 -4.42 -5.88 5.82
N THR A 225 -3.14 -5.57 5.52
CA THR A 225 -2.46 -4.38 6.03
C THR A 225 -3.02 -3.11 5.41
N ARG A 226 -3.21 -3.09 4.09
CA ARG A 226 -3.72 -1.94 3.34
C ARG A 226 -4.86 -2.37 2.43
N SER A 227 -6.08 -2.27 2.94
CA SER A 227 -7.31 -2.66 2.23
C SER A 227 -7.52 -1.94 0.89
N SER A 228 -6.99 -0.73 0.71
CA SER A 228 -7.02 -0.04 -0.59
C SER A 228 -6.27 -0.80 -1.68
N SER A 229 -5.33 -1.69 -1.34
CA SER A 229 -4.62 -2.55 -2.30
C SER A 229 -5.49 -3.68 -2.88
N ALA A 230 -6.75 -3.81 -2.46
CA ALA A 230 -7.69 -4.82 -2.97
C ALA A 230 -7.92 -4.71 -4.49
N TYR A 231 -7.64 -3.57 -5.12
CA TYR A 231 -7.70 -3.43 -6.58
C TYR A 231 -6.77 -4.42 -7.32
N LEU A 232 -5.70 -4.91 -6.66
CA LEU A 232 -4.81 -5.94 -7.19
C LEU A 232 -5.54 -7.27 -7.46
N LEU A 233 -6.65 -7.54 -6.77
CA LEU A 233 -7.51 -8.68 -7.07
C LEU A 233 -8.20 -8.56 -8.45
N GLY A 234 -8.42 -7.33 -8.93
CA GLY A 234 -8.92 -7.06 -10.27
C GLY A 234 -7.99 -7.61 -11.35
N LEU A 235 -6.68 -7.59 -11.09
CA LEU A 235 -5.70 -8.19 -11.99
C LEU A 235 -5.82 -9.74 -12.03
N LEU A 236 -6.06 -10.37 -10.88
CA LEU A 236 -6.28 -11.83 -10.84
C LEU A 236 -7.59 -12.21 -11.54
N ALA A 237 -8.64 -11.41 -11.35
CA ALA A 237 -9.91 -11.59 -12.06
C ALA A 237 -9.71 -11.48 -13.58
N LEU A 238 -8.92 -10.51 -14.05
CA LEU A 238 -8.57 -10.37 -15.47
C LEU A 238 -7.83 -11.60 -15.99
N GLY A 239 -6.75 -12.04 -15.33
CA GLY A 239 -5.98 -13.22 -15.75
C GLY A 239 -6.81 -14.51 -15.72
N GLY A 240 -7.67 -14.66 -14.71
CA GLY A 240 -8.63 -15.75 -14.62
C GLY A 240 -9.67 -15.73 -15.74
N PHE A 241 -10.20 -14.56 -16.08
CA PHE A 241 -11.16 -14.37 -17.18
C PHE A 241 -10.53 -14.68 -18.55
N GLU A 242 -9.33 -14.17 -18.82
CA GLU A 242 -8.61 -14.43 -20.07
C GLU A 242 -8.34 -15.93 -20.26
N ARG A 243 -7.91 -16.64 -19.20
CA ARG A 243 -7.72 -18.09 -19.27
C ARG A 243 -9.03 -18.86 -19.38
N TRP A 244 -10.07 -18.44 -18.66
CA TRP A 244 -11.38 -19.06 -18.80
C TRP A 244 -11.89 -18.97 -20.24
N ARG A 245 -11.73 -17.79 -20.87
CA ARG A 245 -12.09 -17.56 -22.27
C ARG A 245 -11.29 -18.45 -23.22
N SER A 246 -9.97 -18.58 -23.04
CA SER A 246 -9.12 -19.40 -23.91
C SER A 246 -9.35 -20.91 -23.77
N THR A 247 -9.85 -21.35 -22.60
CA THR A 247 -10.10 -22.77 -22.31
C THR A 247 -11.54 -23.22 -22.57
N ARG A 248 -12.41 -22.35 -23.10
CA ARG A 248 -13.85 -22.63 -23.26
C ARG A 248 -14.14 -23.81 -24.21
N VAL A 249 -13.30 -24.02 -25.22
CA VAL A 249 -13.51 -25.03 -26.28
C VAL A 249 -12.98 -26.42 -25.87
N ASP A 250 -11.97 -26.48 -25.02
CA ASP A 250 -11.28 -27.73 -24.66
C ASP A 250 -11.64 -28.15 -23.22
N ARG A 251 -12.40 -29.24 -23.10
CA ARG A 251 -12.87 -29.79 -21.82
C ARG A 251 -11.72 -30.17 -20.87
N ALA A 252 -10.63 -30.71 -21.41
CA ALA A 252 -9.48 -31.10 -20.61
C ALA A 252 -8.80 -29.86 -20.02
N ARG A 253 -8.53 -28.84 -20.85
CA ARG A 253 -7.97 -27.56 -20.39
C ARG A 253 -8.86 -26.86 -19.37
N ARG A 254 -10.18 -26.86 -19.60
CA ARG A 254 -11.17 -26.29 -18.65
C ARG A 254 -11.11 -26.99 -17.29
N SER A 255 -10.96 -28.31 -17.25
CA SER A 255 -10.86 -29.06 -15.99
C SER A 255 -9.61 -28.68 -15.18
N ILE A 256 -8.47 -28.46 -15.85
CA ILE A 256 -7.21 -28.05 -15.22
C ILE A 256 -7.33 -26.62 -14.67
N PHE A 257 -7.91 -25.71 -15.46
CA PHE A 257 -8.19 -24.34 -15.01
C PHE A 257 -9.00 -24.33 -13.72
N TRP A 258 -10.14 -25.03 -13.67
CA TRP A 258 -10.96 -25.07 -12.44
C TRP A 258 -10.26 -25.72 -11.26
N ARG A 259 -9.38 -26.71 -11.49
CA ARG A 259 -8.56 -27.30 -10.43
C ARG A 259 -7.61 -26.27 -9.83
N GLU A 260 -6.94 -25.47 -10.67
CA GLU A 260 -6.05 -24.41 -10.21
C GLU A 260 -6.80 -23.30 -9.48
N VAL A 261 -7.94 -22.85 -10.02
CA VAL A 261 -8.80 -21.85 -9.37
C VAL A 261 -9.28 -22.35 -8.01
N ARG A 262 -9.77 -23.59 -7.92
CA ARG A 262 -10.18 -24.20 -6.63
C ARG A 262 -9.02 -24.28 -5.65
N ARG A 263 -7.82 -24.64 -6.11
CA ARG A 263 -6.62 -24.69 -5.25
C ARG A 263 -6.26 -23.30 -4.72
N LEU A 264 -6.24 -22.27 -5.58
CA LEU A 264 -5.96 -20.90 -5.15
C LEU A 264 -7.04 -20.38 -4.21
N ALA A 265 -8.32 -20.66 -4.48
CA ALA A 265 -9.43 -20.30 -3.61
C ALA A 265 -9.34 -21.01 -2.25
N LEU A 266 -9.00 -22.30 -2.22
CA LEU A 266 -8.80 -23.06 -0.98
C LEU A 266 -7.63 -22.49 -0.19
N LEU A 267 -6.51 -22.20 -0.85
CA LEU A 267 -5.35 -21.60 -0.19
C LEU A 267 -5.67 -20.20 0.34
N ALA A 268 -6.40 -19.39 -0.44
CA ALA A 268 -6.85 -18.08 0.02
C ALA A 268 -7.75 -18.20 1.24
N LEU A 269 -8.69 -19.15 1.24
CA LEU A 269 -9.59 -19.40 2.36
C LEU A 269 -8.82 -19.87 3.61
N VAL A 270 -7.87 -20.79 3.46
CA VAL A 270 -7.04 -21.26 4.59
C VAL A 270 -6.20 -20.10 5.13
N SER A 271 -5.51 -19.36 4.28
CA SER A 271 -4.70 -18.20 4.69
C SER A 271 -5.56 -17.13 5.37
N GLN A 272 -6.73 -16.82 4.80
CA GLN A 272 -7.68 -15.88 5.41
C GLN A 272 -8.18 -16.38 6.76
N THR A 273 -8.46 -17.67 6.90
CA THR A 273 -8.90 -18.28 8.16
C THR A 273 -7.82 -18.19 9.23
N ILE A 274 -6.56 -18.47 8.87
CA ILE A 274 -5.40 -18.32 9.77
C ILE A 274 -5.24 -16.85 10.18
N MET A 275 -5.28 -15.92 9.22
CA MET A 275 -5.20 -14.49 9.50
C MET A 275 -6.31 -14.04 10.45
N VAL A 276 -7.56 -14.44 10.18
CA VAL A 276 -8.71 -14.15 11.03
C VAL A 276 -8.57 -14.76 12.42
N ALA A 277 -8.03 -15.98 12.53
CA ALA A 277 -7.77 -16.60 13.82
C ALA A 277 -6.71 -15.84 14.63
N ILE A 278 -5.68 -15.30 13.96
CA ILE A 278 -4.66 -14.43 14.59
C ILE A 278 -5.29 -13.11 15.04
N VAL A 279 -6.18 -12.52 14.24
CA VAL A 279 -6.82 -11.22 14.53
C VAL A 279 -8.27 -11.35 15.02
N TYR A 280 -8.58 -12.40 15.77
CA TYR A 280 -9.95 -12.74 16.17
C TYR A 280 -10.67 -11.59 16.89
N ASP A 281 -9.95 -10.86 17.75
CA ASP A 281 -10.49 -9.70 18.46
C ASP A 281 -10.90 -8.56 17.52
N TYR A 282 -10.20 -8.36 16.40
CA TYR A 282 -10.61 -7.41 15.35
C TYR A 282 -11.86 -7.88 14.62
N MET A 283 -11.99 -9.19 14.37
CA MET A 283 -13.19 -9.75 13.75
C MET A 283 -14.42 -9.54 14.61
N LEU A 284 -14.34 -9.84 15.91
CA LEU A 284 -15.43 -9.65 16.86
C LEU A 284 -15.90 -8.19 16.94
N ARG A 285 -14.96 -7.24 16.81
CA ARG A 285 -15.26 -5.81 16.83
C ARG A 285 -15.56 -5.23 15.44
N GLY A 286 -15.52 -6.05 14.37
CA GLY A 286 -15.74 -5.62 12.99
C GLY A 286 -14.71 -4.60 12.47
N ARG A 287 -13.46 -4.73 12.92
CA ARG A 287 -12.31 -3.83 12.61
C ARG A 287 -11.24 -4.47 11.75
N VAL A 288 -11.55 -5.58 11.08
CA VAL A 288 -10.57 -6.34 10.28
C VAL A 288 -10.00 -5.50 9.15
N PHE A 289 -10.88 -4.73 8.49
CA PHE A 289 -10.53 -3.88 7.36
C PHE A 289 -10.59 -2.40 7.77
N GLY A 290 -10.02 -1.54 6.92
CA GLY A 290 -10.01 -0.09 7.16
C GLY A 290 -11.40 0.56 7.07
N ALA A 291 -11.48 1.79 7.57
CA ALA A 291 -12.71 2.58 7.68
C ALA A 291 -13.12 3.21 6.33
N VAL A 292 -13.81 2.46 5.48
CA VAL A 292 -14.16 2.87 4.10
C VAL A 292 -15.15 4.03 4.09
N TRP A 293 -16.23 3.94 4.86
CA TRP A 293 -17.27 4.97 4.91
C TRP A 293 -16.81 6.22 5.63
N HIS A 294 -15.93 6.07 6.62
CA HIS A 294 -15.19 7.21 7.17
C HIS A 294 -14.49 8.01 6.09
N ARG A 295 -13.59 7.37 5.34
CA ARG A 295 -12.82 8.02 4.27
C ARG A 295 -13.72 8.63 3.19
N ALA A 296 -14.78 7.92 2.81
CA ALA A 296 -15.77 8.41 1.86
C ALA A 296 -16.49 9.68 2.36
N PHE A 297 -16.94 9.68 3.61
CA PHE A 297 -17.63 10.82 4.21
C PHE A 297 -16.70 12.02 4.39
N VAL A 298 -15.53 11.83 5.00
CA VAL A 298 -14.62 12.96 5.29
C VAL A 298 -14.08 13.60 4.01
N SER A 299 -14.01 12.85 2.91
CA SER A 299 -13.65 13.39 1.59
C SER A 299 -14.63 14.46 1.06
N LEU A 300 -15.84 14.55 1.60
CA LEU A 300 -16.78 15.63 1.28
C LEU A 300 -16.21 17.01 1.64
N SER A 301 -15.34 17.07 2.65
CA SER A 301 -14.71 18.30 3.13
C SER A 301 -13.67 18.92 2.18
N LEU A 302 -13.30 18.20 1.12
CA LEU A 302 -12.48 18.75 0.03
C LEU A 302 -13.23 19.81 -0.78
N HIS A 303 -14.56 19.80 -0.77
CA HIS A 303 -15.34 20.80 -1.49
C HIS A 303 -15.21 22.17 -0.82
N PRO A 304 -15.00 23.27 -1.59
CA PRO A 304 -14.78 24.59 -1.00
C PRO A 304 -15.93 25.12 -0.12
N GLU A 305 -17.17 24.76 -0.47
CA GLU A 305 -18.37 25.12 0.29
C GLU A 305 -18.63 24.24 1.53
N TRP A 306 -17.75 23.28 1.87
CA TRP A 306 -17.97 22.47 3.06
C TRP A 306 -17.89 23.30 4.35
N PRO A 307 -18.75 23.04 5.35
CA PRO A 307 -19.92 22.16 5.32
C PRO A 307 -21.10 22.77 4.54
N PHE A 308 -21.80 21.95 3.76
CA PHE A 308 -22.90 22.41 2.91
C PHE A 308 -24.12 22.85 3.71
N GLY A 309 -24.76 23.94 3.30
CA GLY A 309 -26.04 24.41 3.83
C GLY A 309 -26.11 24.38 5.36
N ASN A 310 -27.09 23.67 5.91
CA ASN A 310 -27.33 23.57 7.35
C ASN A 310 -26.66 22.34 8.01
N LEU A 311 -25.65 21.72 7.39
CA LEU A 311 -25.03 20.51 7.95
C LEU A 311 -24.41 20.72 9.34
N ARG A 312 -23.98 21.94 9.68
CA ARG A 312 -23.51 22.29 11.03
C ARG A 312 -24.61 22.13 12.10
N GLU A 313 -25.85 22.44 11.75
CA GLU A 313 -27.00 22.31 12.64
C GLU A 313 -27.46 20.85 12.70
N VAL A 314 -27.50 20.17 11.55
CA VAL A 314 -27.93 18.76 11.45
C VAL A 314 -26.98 17.83 12.20
N TYR A 315 -25.68 18.13 12.20
CA TYR A 315 -24.64 17.36 12.86
C TYR A 315 -23.90 18.21 13.91
N ASP A 316 -24.66 18.84 14.81
CA ASP A 316 -24.07 19.61 15.89
C ASP A 316 -23.36 18.71 16.91
N CYS A 317 -22.03 18.74 16.88
CA CYS A 317 -21.15 18.05 17.80
C CYS A 317 -20.39 19.02 18.72
N THR A 318 -20.77 20.31 18.75
CA THR A 318 -20.02 21.38 19.44
C THR A 318 -19.87 21.16 20.95
N LYS A 319 -20.74 20.33 21.54
CA LYS A 319 -20.63 19.89 22.95
C LYS A 319 -19.35 19.10 23.25
N VAL A 320 -18.84 18.37 22.25
CA VAL A 320 -17.66 17.49 22.39
C VAL A 320 -16.48 18.03 21.57
N MET A 321 -16.76 18.58 20.39
CA MET A 321 -15.77 19.11 19.46
C MET A 321 -16.16 20.57 19.12
N PRO A 322 -15.64 21.57 19.83
CA PRO A 322 -16.09 22.96 19.73
C PRO A 322 -16.08 23.54 18.30
N GLU A 323 -15.16 23.08 17.44
CA GLU A 323 -15.06 23.54 16.05
C GLU A 323 -16.17 22.98 15.14
N GLY A 324 -16.84 21.91 15.53
CA GLY A 324 -17.88 21.27 14.72
C GLY A 324 -17.34 20.62 13.45
N LEU A 325 -18.12 20.71 12.36
CA LEU A 325 -17.66 20.33 11.02
C LEU A 325 -16.77 21.42 10.41
N THR A 326 -15.54 21.04 10.02
CA THR A 326 -14.52 21.97 9.53
C THR A 326 -13.89 21.49 8.21
N ARG A 327 -13.23 22.42 7.51
CA ARG A 327 -12.40 22.10 6.32
C ARG A 327 -10.95 21.80 6.66
N ALA A 328 -10.48 22.21 7.84
CA ALA A 328 -9.08 22.12 8.22
C ALA A 328 -8.67 20.71 8.64
N GLN A 329 -9.60 19.94 9.21
CA GLN A 329 -9.34 18.59 9.73
C GLN A 329 -10.33 17.60 9.13
N HIS A 330 -9.88 16.81 8.15
CA HIS A 330 -10.74 15.88 7.42
C HIS A 330 -11.33 14.81 8.37
N ASP A 331 -10.48 14.08 9.10
CA ASP A 331 -10.90 12.94 9.94
C ASP A 331 -11.83 13.36 11.09
N ALA A 332 -11.61 14.55 11.66
CA ALA A 332 -12.45 15.13 12.71
C ALA A 332 -13.92 15.23 12.30
N ASN A 333 -14.22 15.46 11.01
CA ASN A 333 -15.59 15.52 10.52
C ASN A 333 -16.35 14.20 10.72
N GLY A 334 -15.67 13.06 10.55
CA GLY A 334 -16.29 11.74 10.76
C GLY A 334 -16.62 11.51 12.23
N TYR A 335 -15.70 11.89 13.14
CA TYR A 335 -15.95 11.82 14.58
C TYR A 335 -17.09 12.75 15.00
N CYS A 336 -17.12 13.98 14.48
CA CYS A 336 -18.19 14.94 14.75
C CYS A 336 -19.58 14.37 14.42
N VAL A 337 -19.76 13.79 13.23
CA VAL A 337 -21.04 13.17 12.86
C VAL A 337 -21.40 12.00 13.77
N TRP A 338 -20.44 11.16 14.14
CA TRP A 338 -20.67 10.07 15.08
C TRP A 338 -21.19 10.57 16.43
N PHE A 339 -20.54 11.59 17.00
CA PHE A 339 -20.92 12.17 18.28
C PHE A 339 -22.27 12.90 18.20
N ALA A 340 -22.54 13.63 17.12
CA ALA A 340 -23.83 14.31 16.93
C ALA A 340 -25.00 13.32 16.83
N VAL A 341 -24.84 12.22 16.09
CA VAL A 341 -25.90 11.21 15.91
C VAL A 341 -26.12 10.37 17.17
N ASN A 342 -25.08 10.15 17.99
CA ASN A 342 -25.13 9.26 19.15
C ASN A 342 -25.02 9.99 20.50
N HIS A 343 -25.36 11.29 20.55
CA HIS A 343 -25.17 12.13 21.73
C HIS A 343 -25.85 11.63 23.01
N ASP A 344 -26.89 10.78 22.90
CA ASP A 344 -27.59 10.17 24.04
C ASP A 344 -26.82 8.99 24.67
N GLN A 345 -25.74 8.51 24.03
CA GLN A 345 -24.96 7.40 24.56
C GLN A 345 -23.91 7.85 25.60
N PRO A 346 -23.58 7.00 26.60
CA PRO A 346 -22.48 7.26 27.51
C PRO A 346 -21.14 7.47 26.77
N ALA A 347 -20.32 8.40 27.25
CA ALA A 347 -19.04 8.75 26.63
C ALA A 347 -18.09 7.55 26.40
N SER A 348 -18.07 6.58 27.33
CA SER A 348 -17.29 5.36 27.18
C SER A 348 -17.72 4.51 25.99
N LYS A 349 -19.04 4.33 25.80
CA LYS A 349 -19.59 3.61 24.64
C LYS A 349 -19.33 4.34 23.33
N LEU A 350 -19.37 5.67 23.35
CA LEU A 350 -19.06 6.48 22.18
C LEU A 350 -17.61 6.29 21.76
N ALA A 351 -16.66 6.39 22.70
CA ALA A 351 -15.24 6.18 22.44
C ALA A 351 -14.95 4.76 21.96
N GLU A 352 -15.58 3.75 22.57
CA GLU A 352 -15.44 2.35 22.14
C GLU A 352 -16.05 2.09 20.76
N GLY A 353 -17.09 2.80 20.36
CA GLY A 353 -17.79 2.61 19.09
C GLY A 353 -17.07 3.22 17.88
N VAL A 354 -16.15 4.18 18.10
CA VAL A 354 -15.38 4.85 17.04
C VAL A 354 -14.68 3.82 16.14
N LEU A 355 -14.80 4.02 14.83
CA LEU A 355 -14.25 3.15 13.77
C LEU A 355 -14.76 1.68 13.81
N GLY A 356 -15.81 1.40 14.60
CA GLY A 356 -16.51 0.12 14.59
C GLY A 356 -17.64 0.05 13.55
N PRO A 357 -18.36 -1.08 13.45
CA PRO A 357 -19.46 -1.27 12.50
C PRO A 357 -20.59 -0.25 12.62
N ALA A 358 -20.95 0.13 13.86
CA ALA A 358 -21.99 1.14 14.10
C ALA A 358 -21.55 2.52 13.61
N TYR A 359 -20.28 2.87 13.81
CA TYR A 359 -19.67 4.09 13.32
C TYR A 359 -19.68 4.15 11.79
N GLU A 360 -19.19 3.10 11.13
CA GLU A 360 -19.17 3.00 9.66
C GLU A 360 -20.60 3.05 9.07
N ALA A 361 -21.57 2.38 9.70
CA ALA A 361 -22.97 2.46 9.29
C ALA A 361 -23.55 3.88 9.43
N THR A 362 -23.19 4.58 10.51
CA THR A 362 -23.59 5.98 10.73
C THR A 362 -23.04 6.89 9.64
N LEU A 363 -21.75 6.77 9.31
CA LEU A 363 -21.12 7.59 8.29
C LEU A 363 -21.58 7.26 6.88
N ARG A 364 -21.88 5.99 6.58
CA ARG A 364 -22.53 5.59 5.33
C ARG A 364 -23.87 6.31 5.17
N ASN A 365 -24.73 6.25 6.20
CA ASN A 365 -26.05 6.87 6.17
C ASN A 365 -25.94 8.40 6.05
N ALA A 366 -24.98 9.01 6.76
CA ALA A 366 -24.69 10.44 6.65
C ALA A 366 -24.22 10.84 5.25
N LEU A 367 -23.29 10.08 4.65
CA LEU A 367 -22.80 10.30 3.30
C LEU A 367 -23.97 10.33 2.29
N PHE A 368 -24.82 9.31 2.30
CA PHE A 368 -25.96 9.26 1.38
C PHE A 368 -26.97 10.38 1.66
N LYS A 369 -27.21 10.75 2.92
CA LYS A 369 -28.04 11.91 3.27
C LYS A 369 -27.47 13.20 2.69
N VAL A 370 -26.17 13.43 2.79
CA VAL A 370 -25.50 14.61 2.21
C VAL A 370 -25.60 14.59 0.68
N ILE A 371 -25.30 13.46 0.03
CA ILE A 371 -25.39 13.33 -1.44
C ILE A 371 -26.81 13.61 -1.93
N CYS A 372 -27.84 13.11 -1.23
CA CYS A 372 -29.24 13.33 -1.62
C CYS A 372 -29.71 14.77 -1.35
N SER A 373 -29.22 15.40 -0.29
CA SER A 373 -29.63 16.76 0.09
C SER A 373 -28.87 17.84 -0.68
N TYR A 374 -27.64 17.56 -1.11
CA TYR A 374 -26.72 18.47 -1.78
C TYR A 374 -26.13 17.83 -3.06
N PRO A 375 -26.97 17.39 -4.01
CA PRO A 375 -26.51 16.60 -5.17
C PRO A 375 -25.59 17.39 -6.09
N ARG A 376 -25.77 18.71 -6.18
CA ARG A 376 -24.90 19.60 -6.96
C ARG A 376 -23.48 19.60 -6.40
N GLN A 377 -23.31 19.86 -5.10
CA GLN A 377 -21.99 19.87 -4.45
C GLN A 377 -21.32 18.50 -4.49
N ALA A 378 -22.10 17.42 -4.31
CA ALA A 378 -21.58 16.07 -4.47
C ALA A 378 -21.09 15.82 -5.90
N PHE A 379 -21.85 16.24 -6.92
CA PHE A 379 -21.44 16.12 -8.31
C PHE A 379 -20.18 16.94 -8.61
N GLU A 380 -20.13 18.22 -8.20
CA GLU A 380 -18.96 19.08 -8.36
C GLU A 380 -17.72 18.50 -7.67
N LEU A 381 -17.87 17.94 -6.47
CA LEU A 381 -16.79 17.25 -5.76
C LEU A 381 -16.21 16.10 -6.58
N TYR A 382 -17.05 15.17 -7.04
CA TYR A 382 -16.57 13.94 -7.68
C TYR A 382 -16.11 14.15 -9.13
N PHE A 383 -16.71 15.08 -9.87
CA PHE A 383 -16.38 15.30 -11.29
C PHE A 383 -15.41 16.45 -11.55
N TYR A 384 -15.22 17.36 -10.59
CA TYR A 384 -14.29 18.48 -10.74
C TYR A 384 -13.17 18.46 -9.70
N TYR A 385 -13.51 18.54 -8.41
CA TYR A 385 -12.49 18.71 -7.37
C TYR A 385 -11.61 17.46 -7.17
N LYS A 386 -12.18 16.25 -7.08
CA LYS A 386 -11.38 15.01 -6.91
C LYS A 386 -10.41 14.75 -8.08
N PRO A 387 -10.81 14.88 -9.37
CA PRO A 387 -9.87 14.84 -10.48
C PRO A 387 -8.76 15.89 -10.39
N LEU A 388 -9.10 17.11 -9.96
CA LEU A 388 -8.12 18.18 -9.77
C LEU A 388 -7.09 17.83 -8.67
N PHE A 389 -7.53 17.30 -7.52
CA PHE A 389 -6.64 16.83 -6.45
C PHE A 389 -5.74 15.67 -6.91
N LEU A 390 -6.28 14.72 -7.68
CA LEU A 390 -5.50 13.64 -8.28
C LEU A 390 -4.43 14.19 -9.22
N TRP A 391 -4.81 15.12 -10.10
CA TRP A 391 -3.86 15.79 -11.00
C TRP A 391 -2.78 16.56 -10.24
N GLN A 392 -3.15 17.33 -9.21
CA GLN A 392 -2.19 18.06 -8.37
C GLN A 392 -1.22 17.10 -7.66
N THR A 393 -1.71 15.97 -7.17
CA THR A 393 -0.90 14.93 -6.54
C THR A 393 0.13 14.36 -7.53
N LEU A 394 -0.31 13.98 -8.72
CA LEU A 394 0.59 13.47 -9.77
C LEU A 394 1.59 14.52 -10.26
N ARG A 395 1.15 15.77 -10.39
CA ARG A 395 2.03 16.89 -10.75
C ARG A 395 3.08 17.15 -9.67
N ARG A 396 2.70 17.15 -8.40
CA ARG A 396 3.67 17.32 -7.30
C ARG A 396 4.62 16.14 -7.20
N ALA A 397 4.15 14.94 -7.54
CA ALA A 397 4.98 13.74 -7.48
C ALA A 397 6.12 13.75 -8.49
N VAL A 398 6.04 14.49 -9.61
CA VAL A 398 7.15 14.57 -10.59
C VAL A 398 8.26 15.56 -10.22
N ASP A 399 8.10 16.33 -9.14
CA ASP A 399 9.10 17.31 -8.69
C ASP A 399 10.28 16.58 -8.03
N ILE A 400 11.37 16.35 -8.78
CA ILE A 400 12.55 15.64 -8.26
C ILE A 400 13.42 16.56 -7.40
N GLU A 401 13.64 16.19 -6.14
CA GLU A 401 14.38 16.97 -5.15
C GLU A 401 15.82 16.47 -4.96
N TRP A 402 16.64 16.62 -5.99
CA TRP A 402 18.04 16.13 -6.01
C TRP A 402 18.90 16.54 -4.81
N ARG A 403 18.64 17.72 -4.24
CA ARG A 403 19.44 18.27 -3.13
C ARG A 403 19.07 17.71 -1.76
N ALA A 404 17.93 17.04 -1.65
CA ALA A 404 17.48 16.47 -0.39
C ALA A 404 18.27 15.19 -0.04
N PHE A 405 18.85 14.51 -1.03
CA PHE A 405 19.41 13.16 -0.87
C PHE A 405 20.94 13.13 -0.92
N SER A 406 21.54 12.19 -0.18
CA SER A 406 22.99 12.01 -0.20
C SER A 406 23.52 11.52 -1.56
N PRO A 407 24.81 11.76 -1.87
CA PRO A 407 25.44 11.23 -3.07
C PRO A 407 25.33 9.71 -3.20
N SER A 408 25.25 8.98 -2.08
CA SER A 408 25.11 7.52 -2.06
C SER A 408 23.75 7.08 -2.61
N VAL A 409 22.66 7.72 -2.16
CA VAL A 409 21.30 7.44 -2.68
C VAL A 409 21.24 7.79 -4.17
N LEU A 410 21.75 8.96 -4.56
CA LEU A 410 21.79 9.38 -5.96
C LEU A 410 22.59 8.42 -6.85
N ALA A 411 23.73 7.92 -6.37
CA ALA A 411 24.55 6.94 -7.09
C ALA A 411 23.80 5.61 -7.27
N LEU A 412 23.10 5.12 -6.24
CA LEU A 412 22.32 3.88 -6.32
C LEU A 412 21.13 4.00 -7.27
N VAL A 413 20.40 5.13 -7.23
CA VAL A 413 19.30 5.40 -8.18
C VAL A 413 19.83 5.51 -9.62
N THR A 414 20.96 6.17 -9.80
CA THR A 414 21.63 6.25 -11.12
C THR A 414 22.04 4.87 -11.62
N LEU A 415 22.62 4.04 -10.76
CA LEU A 415 23.01 2.68 -11.09
C LEU A 415 21.80 1.81 -11.43
N GLU A 416 20.66 1.99 -10.76
CA GLU A 416 19.40 1.33 -11.09
C GLU A 416 18.89 1.72 -12.48
N ILE A 417 18.91 3.01 -12.82
CA ILE A 417 18.54 3.49 -14.16
C ILE A 417 19.46 2.89 -15.23
N VAL A 418 20.78 2.87 -14.97
CA VAL A 418 21.76 2.26 -15.88
C VAL A 418 21.50 0.75 -16.03
N LEU A 419 21.21 0.05 -14.94
CA LEU A 419 20.86 -1.37 -14.96
C LEU A 419 19.60 -1.62 -15.78
N PHE A 420 18.55 -0.82 -15.59
CA PHE A 420 17.30 -0.91 -16.34
C PHE A 420 17.51 -0.71 -17.84
N LEU A 421 18.24 0.34 -18.22
CA LEU A 421 18.60 0.58 -19.63
C LEU A 421 19.45 -0.56 -20.20
N GLY A 422 20.44 -1.04 -19.43
CA GLY A 422 21.26 -2.19 -19.79
C GLY A 422 20.44 -3.46 -20.01
N PHE A 423 19.42 -3.71 -19.18
CA PHE A 423 18.50 -4.83 -19.33
C PHE A 423 17.73 -4.75 -20.66
N ILE A 424 17.20 -3.58 -21.00
CA ILE A 424 16.44 -3.35 -22.25
C ILE A 424 17.33 -3.49 -23.48
N ILE A 425 18.50 -2.83 -23.48
CA ILE A 425 19.44 -2.85 -24.61
C ILE A 425 19.91 -4.28 -24.88
N ASN A 426 20.25 -5.02 -23.84
CA ASN A 426 20.67 -6.42 -23.95
C ASN A 426 19.55 -7.31 -24.52
N GLY A 427 18.31 -7.15 -24.05
CA GLY A 427 17.16 -7.83 -24.63
C GLY A 427 16.96 -7.53 -26.12
N ALA A 428 17.08 -6.25 -26.49
CA ALA A 428 16.96 -5.81 -27.89
C ALA A 428 18.07 -6.39 -28.78
N LEU A 429 19.33 -6.36 -28.33
CA LEU A 429 20.48 -6.94 -29.05
C LEU A 429 20.37 -8.45 -29.20
N ALA A 430 19.79 -9.13 -28.21
CA ALA A 430 19.54 -10.57 -28.27
C ALA A 430 18.33 -10.96 -29.13
N GLY A 431 17.66 -10.01 -29.79
CA GLY A 431 16.45 -10.26 -30.58
C GLY A 431 15.23 -10.68 -29.74
N LYS A 432 15.28 -10.48 -28.42
CA LYS A 432 14.25 -10.86 -27.46
C LYS A 432 13.68 -9.59 -26.82
N PRO A 433 12.73 -8.90 -27.49
CA PRO A 433 12.18 -7.66 -26.96
C PRO A 433 11.58 -7.89 -25.57
N GLU A 434 12.04 -7.11 -24.59
CA GLU A 434 11.52 -7.14 -23.22
C GLU A 434 10.14 -6.48 -23.14
N VAL A 435 9.99 -5.41 -23.91
CA VAL A 435 8.76 -4.67 -24.02
C VAL A 435 7.84 -5.40 -24.98
N THR A 436 6.91 -6.16 -24.41
CA THR A 436 5.89 -6.94 -25.11
C THR A 436 4.49 -6.42 -24.78
N TRP A 437 3.46 -6.98 -25.42
CA TRP A 437 2.06 -6.66 -25.12
C TRP A 437 1.71 -6.87 -23.63
N ARG A 438 2.48 -7.68 -22.90
CA ARG A 438 2.34 -7.92 -21.46
C ARG A 438 2.45 -6.63 -20.62
N LEU A 439 3.11 -5.59 -21.12
CA LEU A 439 3.17 -4.28 -20.46
C LEU A 439 1.83 -3.55 -20.41
N GLY A 440 0.84 -3.98 -21.20
CA GLY A 440 -0.54 -3.49 -21.08
C GLY A 440 -1.16 -3.69 -19.69
N VAL A 441 -0.55 -4.51 -18.83
CA VAL A 441 -0.97 -4.67 -17.43
C VAL A 441 -0.75 -3.42 -16.58
N ILE A 442 0.30 -2.63 -16.85
CA ILE A 442 0.65 -1.44 -16.07
C ILE A 442 -0.41 -0.33 -16.18
N PRO A 443 -0.88 0.08 -17.38
CA PRO A 443 -1.96 1.06 -17.47
C PRO A 443 -3.27 0.54 -16.87
N ILE A 444 -3.54 -0.77 -16.91
CA ILE A 444 -4.70 -1.35 -16.23
C ILE A 444 -4.58 -1.17 -14.72
N LEU A 445 -3.41 -1.47 -14.14
CA LEU A 445 -3.16 -1.27 -12.71
C LEU A 445 -3.23 0.20 -12.30
N PHE A 446 -2.72 1.11 -13.13
CA PHE A 446 -2.87 2.56 -12.93
C PHE A 446 -4.35 2.96 -12.86
N VAL A 447 -5.19 2.48 -13.78
CA VAL A 447 -6.63 2.77 -13.76
C VAL A 447 -7.33 2.13 -12.56
N LEU A 448 -6.97 0.90 -12.21
CA LEU A 448 -7.56 0.16 -11.09
C LEU A 448 -7.20 0.76 -9.72
N SER A 449 -6.09 1.49 -9.59
CA SER A 449 -5.73 2.15 -8.32
C SER A 449 -6.48 3.47 -8.08
N ILE A 450 -6.95 4.14 -9.14
CA ILE A 450 -7.66 5.43 -9.07
C ILE A 450 -8.96 5.39 -8.22
N PRO A 451 -9.85 4.38 -8.31
CA PRO A 451 -11.07 4.32 -7.52
C PRO A 451 -10.87 4.52 -6.02
N SER A 452 -9.76 4.01 -5.45
CA SER A 452 -9.46 4.19 -4.02
C SER A 452 -9.27 5.66 -3.65
N GLN A 453 -8.66 6.45 -4.54
CA GLN A 453 -8.45 7.89 -4.39
C GLN A 453 -9.75 8.68 -4.56
N PHE A 454 -10.66 8.17 -5.40
CA PHE A 454 -11.99 8.76 -5.57
C PHE A 454 -12.93 8.43 -4.41
N ILE A 455 -12.73 7.32 -3.70
CA ILE A 455 -13.47 7.05 -2.46
C ILE A 455 -12.95 7.98 -1.37
N ALA A 456 -11.64 8.00 -1.14
CA ALA A 456 -11.00 8.89 -0.18
C ALA A 456 -10.70 10.26 -0.82
N TRP A 457 -9.47 10.72 -0.66
CA TRP A 457 -8.89 11.86 -1.34
C TRP A 457 -7.53 11.45 -1.93
N SER A 458 -7.00 12.28 -2.81
CA SER A 458 -5.66 12.09 -3.35
C SER A 458 -4.71 13.14 -2.78
N SER A 459 -3.62 12.65 -2.21
CA SER A 459 -2.45 13.39 -1.75
C SER A 459 -1.23 12.50 -1.98
N LEU A 460 -0.01 13.02 -1.84
CA LEU A 460 1.20 12.22 -2.05
C LEU A 460 1.21 10.96 -1.16
N HIS A 461 0.97 11.12 0.14
CA HIS A 461 0.98 10.00 1.09
C HIS A 461 -0.20 9.03 0.90
N THR A 462 -1.37 9.45 0.40
CA THR A 462 -2.52 8.55 0.20
C THR A 462 -2.51 7.90 -1.18
N GLY A 463 -1.85 8.53 -2.15
CA GLY A 463 -1.78 8.16 -3.56
C GLY A 463 -0.48 7.45 -3.97
N VAL A 464 0.27 6.87 -3.03
CA VAL A 464 1.55 6.19 -3.28
C VAL A 464 1.45 5.20 -4.44
N GLU A 465 0.39 4.39 -4.52
CA GLU A 465 0.22 3.42 -5.61
C GLU A 465 -0.03 4.07 -6.98
N VAL A 466 -0.79 5.17 -7.03
CA VAL A 466 -1.03 5.87 -8.29
C VAL A 466 0.26 6.53 -8.77
N VAL A 467 1.02 7.15 -7.87
CA VAL A 467 2.33 7.73 -8.17
C VAL A 467 3.31 6.65 -8.65
N PHE A 468 3.34 5.50 -7.99
CA PHE A 468 4.13 4.35 -8.43
C PHE A 468 3.79 3.92 -9.86
N TYR A 469 2.51 3.71 -10.16
CA TYR A 469 2.11 3.30 -11.51
C TYR A 469 2.34 4.39 -12.56
N MET A 470 2.27 5.67 -12.21
CA MET A 470 2.71 6.76 -13.08
C MET A 470 4.19 6.59 -13.46
N TYR A 471 5.06 6.33 -12.49
CA TYR A 471 6.48 6.08 -12.76
C TYR A 471 6.73 4.79 -13.54
N CYS A 472 5.96 3.72 -13.30
CA CYS A 472 6.02 2.53 -14.15
C CYS A 472 5.62 2.83 -15.60
N LEU A 473 4.63 3.69 -15.84
CA LEU A 473 4.23 4.10 -17.19
C LEU A 473 5.33 4.91 -17.87
N ILE A 474 5.96 5.85 -17.16
CA ILE A 474 7.09 6.63 -17.67
C ILE A 474 8.26 5.69 -18.02
N ALA A 475 8.64 4.79 -17.12
CA ALA A 475 9.73 3.84 -17.35
C ALA A 475 9.41 2.86 -18.50
N ALA A 476 8.17 2.41 -18.63
CA ALA A 476 7.73 1.59 -19.75
C ALA A 476 7.78 2.35 -21.09
N ALA A 477 7.44 3.65 -21.11
CA ALA A 477 7.55 4.49 -22.29
C ALA A 477 9.01 4.70 -22.72
N VAL A 478 9.92 4.91 -21.76
CA VAL A 478 11.37 4.95 -22.03
C VAL A 478 11.85 3.62 -22.61
N ALA A 479 11.43 2.50 -22.02
CA ALA A 479 11.80 1.18 -22.53
C ALA A 479 11.31 0.92 -23.96
N LEU A 480 10.07 1.32 -24.27
CA LEU A 480 9.50 1.29 -25.62
C LEU A 480 10.36 2.08 -26.62
N ALA A 481 10.74 3.30 -26.26
CA ALA A 481 11.55 4.19 -27.10
C ALA A 481 12.94 3.61 -27.37
N VAL A 482 13.64 3.14 -26.32
CA VAL A 482 14.97 2.51 -26.44
C VAL A 482 14.88 1.26 -27.32
N GLN A 483 13.89 0.40 -27.11
CA GLN A 483 13.74 -0.81 -27.91
C GLN A 483 13.43 -0.50 -29.40
N ALA A 484 12.64 0.54 -29.68
CA ALA A 484 12.34 0.98 -31.05
C ALA A 484 13.59 1.55 -31.74
N MET A 485 14.38 2.35 -31.03
CA MET A 485 15.66 2.89 -31.53
C MET A 485 16.63 1.75 -31.88
N MET A 486 16.81 0.78 -30.98
CA MET A 486 17.71 -0.36 -31.21
C MET A 486 17.29 -1.21 -32.40
N ARG A 487 15.98 -1.41 -32.62
CA ARG A 487 15.48 -2.13 -33.81
C ARG A 487 15.78 -1.40 -35.12
N THR A 488 15.78 -0.07 -35.09
CA THR A 488 16.10 0.74 -36.27
C THR A 488 17.58 0.63 -36.62
N ILE A 489 18.45 0.65 -35.61
CA ILE A 489 19.90 0.51 -35.77
C ILE A 489 20.28 -0.91 -36.22
N ALA A 490 19.58 -1.93 -35.74
CA ALA A 490 19.90 -3.33 -36.02
C ALA A 490 19.41 -3.84 -37.39
N ARG A 491 18.65 -3.05 -38.16
CA ARG A 491 18.25 -3.46 -39.52
C ARG A 491 19.47 -3.38 -40.44
N PRO A 492 19.99 -4.50 -40.97
CA PRO A 492 21.02 -4.44 -41.99
C PRO A 492 20.49 -3.63 -43.17
N ALA A 493 21.31 -2.74 -43.73
CA ALA A 493 20.95 -2.04 -44.96
C ALA A 493 20.63 -3.12 -46.02
N GLU A 494 19.37 -3.18 -46.44
CA GLU A 494 18.99 -4.07 -47.54
C GLU A 494 19.84 -3.68 -48.75
N PRO A 495 20.62 -4.60 -49.34
CA PRO A 495 21.37 -4.31 -50.55
C PRO A 495 20.35 -3.97 -51.65
N GLY A 496 20.39 -2.72 -52.11
CA GLY A 496 19.54 -2.19 -53.18
C GLY A 496 19.94 -2.67 -54.56
#